data_AF-A0A3R9F1X9-F1
#
_entry.id   AF-A0A3R9F1X9-F1
#
_cell.length_a   1.000
_cell.length_b   1.000
_cell.length_c   1.000
_cell.angle_alpha   90.00
_cell.angle_beta   90.00
_cell.angle_gamma   90.00
#
_symmetry.space_group_name_H-M   'P 1'
#
loop_
_entity.id
_entity.type
_entity.pdbx_description
1 polymer ?
#
loop_
_entity_poly.entity_id
_entity_poly.type
_entity_poly.pdbx_seq_one_letter_code
_entity_poly.pdbx_strand_id
1 'polypeptide(L)' 'MSTLDTMASEALDTHFAQLEDRLDRDYANVGRPRLHDLVDHERARFAGARIHAFVPILVERAVRAALAPR' A
#
# COMPACT_ATOMS: atom_id res chain seq x y z
N MET A 1 -7.78 -2.17 23.14
CA MET A 1 -6.85 -2.30 22.00
C MET A 1 -5.61 -2.99 22.54
N SER A 2 -5.32 -4.20 22.07
CA SER A 2 -4.22 -5.02 22.61
C SER A 2 -2.88 -4.55 22.05
N THR A 3 -1.77 -4.71 22.78
CA THR A 3 -0.42 -4.36 22.30
C THR A 3 -0.05 -5.06 20.99
N LEU A 4 -0.59 -6.26 20.75
CA LEU A 4 -0.44 -7.02 19.50
C LEU A 4 -1.11 -6.32 18.31
N ASP A 5 -2.28 -5.70 18.50
CA ASP A 5 -2.98 -4.97 17.43
C ASP A 5 -2.19 -3.74 17.00
N THR A 6 -1.58 -3.04 17.96
CA THR A 6 -0.73 -1.87 17.70
C THR A 6 0.52 -2.25 16.91
N MET A 7 1.26 -3.29 17.33
CA MET A 7 2.46 -3.74 16.62
C MET A 7 2.14 -4.24 15.20
N ALA A 8 1.01 -4.94 15.02
CA ALA A 8 0.56 -5.37 13.70
C ALA A 8 0.23 -4.19 12.79
N SER A 9 -0.38 -3.13 13.33
CA SER A 9 -0.67 -1.89 12.60
C SER A 9 0.61 -1.15 12.20
N GLU A 10 1.55 -0.97 13.13
CA GLU A 10 2.83 -0.29 12.87
C GLU A 10 3.68 -1.04 11.82
N ALA A 11 3.69 -2.37 11.88
CA ALA A 11 4.35 -3.20 10.87
C ALA A 11 3.69 -3.02 9.49
N LEU A 12 2.36 -2.95 9.44
CA LEU A 12 1.63 -2.73 8.21
C LEU A 12 1.90 -1.34 7.61
N ASP A 13 1.92 -0.30 8.43
CA ASP A 13 2.26 1.06 7.98
C ASP A 13 3.70 1.13 7.45
N THR A 14 4.65 0.45 8.10
CA THR A 14 6.02 0.32 7.61
C THR A 14 6.07 -0.37 6.24
N HIS A 15 5.29 -1.43 6.04
CA HIS A 15 5.21 -2.12 4.75
C HIS A 15 4.66 -1.22 3.65
N PHE A 16 3.68 -0.37 3.95
CA PHE A 16 3.13 0.59 3.00
C PHE A 16 4.12 1.70 2.64
N ALA A 17 4.86 2.24 3.62
CA ALA A 17 5.91 3.21 3.34
C ALA A 17 7.00 2.64 2.41
N GLN A 18 7.45 1.40 2.68
CA GLN A 18 8.41 0.71 1.82
C GLN A 18 7.86 0.40 0.42
N LEU A 19 6.56 0.12 0.32
CA LEU A 19 5.87 -0.07 -0.95
C LEU A 19 5.87 1.22 -1.77
N GLU A 20 5.49 2.34 -1.16
CA GLU A 20 5.52 3.66 -1.81
C GLU A 20 6.92 4.03 -2.29
N ASP A 21 7.96 3.81 -1.48
CA ASP A 21 9.36 4.05 -1.87
C ASP A 21 9.80 3.18 -3.05
N ARG A 22 9.27 1.96 -3.17
CA ARG A 22 9.54 1.09 -4.32
C ARG A 22 8.80 1.59 -5.56
N LEU A 23 7.52 1.94 -5.43
CA LEU A 23 6.71 2.46 -6.53
C LEU A 23 7.25 3.80 -7.06
N ASP A 24 7.72 4.68 -6.18
CA ASP A 24 8.30 5.97 -6.55
C ASP A 24 9.59 5.80 -7.37
N ARG A 25 10.38 4.78 -7.05
CA ARG A 25 11.56 4.40 -7.86
C ARG A 25 11.18 3.80 -9.22
N ASP A 26 10.19 2.92 -9.25
CA ASP A 26 9.77 2.22 -10.47
C ASP A 26 8.97 3.12 -11.43
N TYR A 27 8.25 4.12 -10.88
CA TYR A 27 7.31 5.00 -11.59
C TYR A 27 7.60 6.48 -11.29
N ALA A 28 8.87 6.89 -11.40
CA ALA A 28 9.34 8.24 -11.07
C ALA A 28 8.59 9.37 -11.81
N ASN A 29 7.97 9.08 -12.94
CA ASN A 29 7.18 10.04 -13.73
C ASN A 29 5.75 10.28 -13.19
N VAL A 30 5.25 9.44 -12.28
CA VAL A 30 3.89 9.57 -11.72
C VAL A 30 3.85 10.61 -10.59
N GLY A 31 4.96 10.74 -9.86
CA GLY A 31 5.11 11.65 -8.73
C GLY A 31 4.53 11.07 -7.44
N ARG A 32 5.25 11.29 -6.33
CA ARG A 32 4.92 10.73 -5.02
C ARG A 32 3.52 11.03 -4.48
N PRO A 33 2.96 12.26 -4.59
CA PRO A 33 1.60 12.54 -4.11
C PRO A 33 0.54 11.67 -4.78
N ARG A 34 0.67 11.49 -6.11
CA ARG A 34 -0.27 10.67 -6.87
C ARG A 34 -0.13 9.18 -6.56
N LEU A 35 1.10 8.70 -6.31
CA LEU A 35 1.33 7.33 -5.86
C LEU A 35 0.70 7.08 -4.48
N HIS A 36 0.87 8.02 -3.55
CA HIS A 36 0.25 7.95 -2.23
C HIS A 36 -1.28 7.86 -2.33
N ASP A 37 -1.92 8.74 -3.11
CA ASP A 37 -3.38 8.70 -3.34
C ASP A 37 -3.86 7.35 -3.91
N LEU A 38 -3.09 6.76 -4.83
CA LEU A 38 -3.38 5.45 -5.42
C LEU A 38 -3.24 4.32 -4.41
N VAL A 39 -2.17 4.33 -3.62
CA VAL A 39 -1.93 3.34 -2.57
C VAL A 39 -3.02 3.41 -1.50
N ASP A 40 -3.37 4.61 -1.05
CA ASP A 40 -4.43 4.83 -0.06
C ASP A 40 -5.80 4.42 -0.58
N HIS A 41 -6.12 4.74 -1.84
CA HIS A 41 -7.36 4.30 -2.48
C HIS A 41 -7.48 2.76 -2.48
N GLU A 42 -6.43 2.07 -2.90
CA GLU A 42 -6.44 0.60 -2.96
C GLU A 42 -6.40 -0.03 -1.55
N ARG A 43 -5.67 0.57 -0.60
CA ARG A 43 -5.65 0.13 0.81
C ARG A 43 -7.02 0.23 1.45
N ALA A 44 -7.76 1.31 1.20
CA ALA A 44 -9.09 1.54 1.77
C ALA A 44 -10.09 0.41 1.45
N ARG A 45 -9.92 -0.27 0.31
CA ARG A 45 -10.73 -1.43 -0.10
C ARG A 45 -10.62 -2.61 0.87
N PHE A 46 -9.55 -2.66 1.67
CA PHE A 46 -9.27 -3.72 2.63
C PHE A 46 -9.48 -3.29 4.09
N ALA A 47 -10.04 -2.10 4.37
CA ALA A 47 -10.21 -1.58 5.74
C ALA A 47 -11.01 -2.53 6.68
N GLY A 48 -11.89 -3.36 6.13
CA GLY A 48 -12.67 -4.37 6.88
C GLY A 48 -12.09 -5.79 6.85
N ALA A 49 -10.90 -6.01 6.26
CA ALA A 49 -10.30 -7.34 6.18
C ALA A 49 -9.91 -7.86 7.56
N ARG A 50 -10.12 -9.16 7.82
CA ARG A 50 -9.68 -9.81 9.07
C ARG A 50 -8.20 -10.23 9.05
N ILE A 51 -7.61 -10.34 7.86
CA ILE A 51 -6.24 -10.79 7.65
C ILE A 51 -5.52 -9.73 6.84
N HIS A 52 -4.52 -9.07 7.44
CA HIS A 52 -3.81 -7.94 6.82
C HIS A 52 -2.47 -8.34 6.19
N ALA A 53 -1.96 -9.54 6.50
CA ALA A 53 -0.65 -10.01 6.04
C ALA A 53 -0.47 -9.98 4.50
N PHE A 54 -1.56 -10.15 3.75
CA PHE A 54 -1.54 -10.13 2.28
C PHE A 54 -1.98 -8.80 1.67
N VAL A 55 -2.44 -7.85 2.48
CA VAL A 55 -2.94 -6.56 1.96
C VAL A 55 -1.85 -5.79 1.21
N PRO A 56 -0.59 -5.67 1.69
CA PRO A 56 0.44 -4.93 0.97
C PRO A 56 0.70 -5.44 -0.45
N ILE A 57 0.78 -6.76 -0.63
CA ILE A 57 1.04 -7.35 -1.96
C ILE A 57 -0.16 -7.20 -2.91
N LEU A 58 -1.39 -7.24 -2.38
CA LEU A 58 -2.60 -7.01 -3.17
C LEU A 58 -2.71 -5.55 -3.62
N VAL A 59 -2.42 -4.61 -2.71
CA VAL A 59 -2.40 -3.18 -3.03
C VAL A 59 -1.32 -2.87 -4.05
N GLU A 60 -0.09 -3.37 -3.87
CA GLU A 60 0.98 -3.20 -4.86
C GLU A 60 0.55 -3.65 -6.25
N ARG A 61 -0.03 -4.85 -6.36
CA ARG A 61 -0.45 -5.41 -7.63
C ARG A 61 -1.53 -4.55 -8.30
N ALA A 62 -2.49 -4.05 -7.52
CA ALA A 62 -3.55 -3.18 -8.02
C ALA A 62 -2.99 -1.85 -8.53
N VAL A 63 -2.10 -1.20 -7.76
CA VAL A 63 -1.44 0.04 -8.16
C VAL A 63 -0.61 -0.15 -9.42
N ARG A 64 0.21 -1.21 -9.50
CA ARG A 64 0.98 -1.52 -10.71
C ARG A 64 0.09 -1.75 -11.93
N ALA A 65 -1.05 -2.42 -11.77
CA ALA A 65 -2.01 -2.63 -12.86
C ALA A 65 -2.66 -1.31 -13.32
N ALA A 66 -2.89 -0.37 -12.41
CA ALA A 66 -3.42 0.96 -12.74
C ALA A 66 -2.40 1.85 -13.46
N LEU A 67 -1.11 1.66 -13.18
CA LEU A 67 0.00 2.42 -13.79
C LEU A 67 0.55 1.79 -15.07
N ALA A 68 0.22 0.53 -15.36
CA ALA A 68 0.66 -0.14 -16.57
C ALA A 68 0.10 0.58 -17.81
N PRO A 69 0.93 0.85 -18.84
CA PRO A 69 0.44 1.37 -20.11
C PRO A 69 -0.54 0.36 -20.72
N ARG A 70 -1.70 0.86 -21.16
CA ARG A 70 -2.72 0.09 -21.86
C ARG A 70 -2.32 -0.23 -23.29
#